data_AF-A0A6A9SVV7-F1
#
_entry.id   AF-A0A6A9SVV7-F1
#
_cell.length_a   1.000
_cell.length_b   1.000
_cell.length_c   1.000
_cell.angle_alpha   90.00
_cell.angle_beta   90.00
_cell.angle_gamma   90.00
#
_symmetry.space_group_name_H-M   'P 1'
#
loop_
_entity.id
_entity.type
_entity.pdbx_description
1 polymer ?
#
loop_
_entity_poly.entity_id
_entity_poly.type
_entity_poly.pdbx_seq_one_letter_code
_entity_poly.pdbx_strand_id
1 'polypeptide(L)' 'MGIDSTFEDTRDVAEQHEGHTVWGPVDEPDQLGIHGTHVAVDFDICIADGACLEDCPVDAIDVDPGRERRL' A
#
# COMPACT_ATOMS: atom_id res chain seq x y z
N MET A 1 13.75 4.50 -3.77
CA MET A 1 13.78 3.04 -3.97
C MET A 1 12.38 2.66 -4.44
N GLY A 2 12.25 1.72 -5.37
CA GLY A 2 10.93 1.26 -5.82
C GLY A 2 10.45 0.06 -5.00
N ILE A 3 9.16 -0.22 -5.10
CA ILE A 3 8.55 -1.47 -4.64
C ILE A 3 9.23 -2.69 -5.30
N ASP A 4 9.30 -3.82 -4.59
CA ASP A 4 9.71 -5.11 -5.16
C ASP A 4 8.66 -5.57 -6.18
N SER A 5 9.03 -5.67 -7.46
CA SER A 5 8.12 -6.07 -8.54
C SER A 5 7.67 -7.53 -8.47
N THR A 6 8.28 -8.36 -7.62
CA THR A 6 7.97 -9.80 -7.46
C THR A 6 7.27 -10.12 -6.15
N PHE A 7 6.78 -9.10 -5.44
CA PHE A 7 6.20 -9.24 -4.11
C PHE A 7 5.05 -10.25 -4.02
N GLU A 8 4.28 -10.44 -5.08
CA GLU A 8 3.17 -11.41 -5.14
C GLU A 8 3.64 -12.87 -5.01
N ASP A 9 4.88 -13.16 -5.43
CA ASP A 9 5.49 -14.49 -5.33
C ASP A 9 6.32 -14.65 -4.04
N THR A 10 6.82 -13.54 -3.49
CA THR A 10 7.80 -13.55 -2.40
C THR A 10 7.22 -13.24 -1.02
N ARG A 11 6.06 -12.59 -0.96
CA ARG A 11 5.39 -12.21 0.29
C ARG A 11 4.13 -13.03 0.51
N ASP A 12 3.82 -13.27 1.78
CA ASP A 12 2.57 -13.91 2.20
C ASP A 12 1.43 -12.89 2.31
N VAL A 13 0.22 -13.32 2.00
CA VAL A 13 -1.00 -12.54 2.27
C VAL A 13 -1.17 -12.44 3.78
N ALA A 14 -1.13 -11.22 4.30
CA ALA A 14 -1.29 -10.95 5.73
C ALA A 14 -2.76 -10.71 6.10
N GLU A 15 -3.45 -9.85 5.35
CA GLU A 15 -4.85 -9.51 5.60
C GLU A 15 -5.56 -8.97 4.34
N GLN A 16 -6.82 -8.57 4.51
CA GLN A 16 -7.63 -7.90 3.48
C GLN A 16 -8.06 -6.54 4.00
N HIS A 17 -7.83 -5.49 3.23
CA HIS A 17 -8.16 -4.10 3.56
C HIS A 17 -9.04 -3.52 2.48
N GLU A 18 -10.23 -3.00 2.83
CA GLU A 18 -11.19 -2.36 1.91
C GLU A 18 -11.40 -3.06 0.54
N GLY A 19 -11.37 -4.39 0.53
CA GLY A 19 -11.59 -5.20 -0.67
C GLY A 19 -10.35 -5.50 -1.52
N HIS A 20 -9.16 -5.13 -1.06
CA HIS A 20 -7.88 -5.52 -1.65
C HIS A 20 -6.98 -6.30 -0.68
N THR A 21 -6.05 -7.07 -1.24
CA THR A 21 -5.10 -7.88 -0.49
C THR A 21 -4.00 -7.02 0.12
N VAL A 22 -3.62 -7.30 1.37
CA VAL A 22 -2.43 -6.74 2.02
C VAL A 22 -1.36 -7.81 2.13
N TRP A 23 -0.16 -7.51 1.63
CA TRP A 23 0.97 -8.42 1.58
C TRP A 23 1.97 -8.07 2.67
N GLY A 24 2.28 -9.07 3.50
CA GLY A 24 3.07 -8.91 4.71
C GLY A 24 4.56 -8.70 4.46
N PRO A 25 5.32 -8.45 5.54
CA PRO A 25 4.86 -8.47 6.92
C PRO A 25 4.07 -7.21 7.29
N VAL A 26 3.17 -7.33 8.27
CA VAL A 26 2.44 -6.21 8.88
C VAL A 26 2.67 -6.27 10.39
N ASP A 27 3.30 -5.23 10.92
CA ASP A 27 3.61 -4.99 12.33
C ASP A 27 3.40 -3.50 12.61
N GLU A 28 2.16 -3.10 12.89
CA GLU A 28 1.83 -1.69 13.06
C GLU A 28 2.40 -1.12 14.38
N PRO A 29 2.92 0.12 14.41
CA PRO A 29 3.01 1.13 13.33
C PRO A 29 4.07 0.90 12.26
N ASP A 30 5.11 0.14 12.57
CA ASP A 30 6.42 0.29 11.96
C ASP A 30 6.51 -0.37 10.57
N GLN A 31 5.72 -1.41 10.34
CA GLN A 31 5.62 -2.11 9.07
C GLN A 31 4.17 -2.33 8.69
N LEU A 32 3.80 -1.85 7.51
CA LEU A 32 2.42 -1.78 7.03
C LEU A 32 2.21 -2.65 5.79
N GLY A 33 3.30 -3.11 5.18
CA GLY A 33 3.27 -4.00 4.04
C GLY A 33 2.80 -3.32 2.75
N ILE A 34 2.41 -4.14 1.79
CA ILE A 34 2.01 -3.70 0.46
C ILE A 34 0.51 -3.87 0.29
N HIS A 35 -0.18 -2.81 -0.09
CA HIS A 35 -1.63 -2.77 -0.25
C HIS A 35 -1.99 -2.84 -1.73
N GLY A 36 -2.74 -3.86 -2.12
CA GLY A 36 -3.15 -4.10 -3.51
C GLY A 36 -2.33 -5.18 -4.22
N THR A 37 -2.75 -5.51 -5.45
CA THR A 37 -2.11 -6.55 -6.29
C THR A 37 -1.79 -5.97 -7.67
N HIS A 38 -2.81 -5.64 -8.46
CA HIS A 38 -2.63 -5.10 -9.81
C HIS A 38 -2.17 -3.63 -9.80
N VAL A 39 -2.73 -2.85 -8.87
CA VAL A 39 -2.25 -1.52 -8.50
C VAL A 39 -1.90 -1.64 -7.03
N ALA A 40 -0.62 -1.54 -6.72
CA ALA A 40 -0.09 -1.83 -5.40
C ALA A 40 0.77 -0.68 -4.87
N VAL A 41 0.59 -0.36 -3.60
CA VAL A 41 1.36 0.68 -2.91
C VAL A 41 2.07 0.02 -1.74
N ASP A 42 3.39 0.13 -1.70
CA ASP A 42 4.21 -0.29 -0.56
C ASP A 42 4.20 0.81 0.50
N PHE A 43 3.48 0.58 1.60
CA PHE A 43 3.32 1.56 2.67
C PHE A 43 4.59 1.70 3.52
N ASP A 44 5.53 0.74 3.44
CA ASP A 44 6.80 0.80 4.18
C ASP A 44 7.77 1.84 3.55
N ILE A 45 7.59 2.14 2.25
CA ILE A 45 8.43 3.10 1.51
C ILE A 45 7.68 4.33 1.03
N CYS A 46 6.34 4.32 1.09
CA CYS A 46 5.51 5.44 0.70
C CYS A 46 5.80 6.67 1.58
N ILE A 47 6.03 7.81 0.95
CA ILE A 47 6.32 9.08 1.64
C ILE A 47 5.15 10.07 1.60
N ALA A 48 3.99 9.62 1.13
CA ALA A 48 2.77 10.43 1.01
C ALA A 48 2.98 11.73 0.21
N ASP A 49 3.73 11.69 -0.89
CA ASP A 49 3.94 12.88 -1.74
C ASP A 49 2.71 13.22 -2.60
N GLY A 50 1.87 12.21 -2.90
CA GLY A 50 0.59 12.39 -3.60
C GLY A 50 0.66 12.39 -5.12
N ALA A 51 1.83 12.24 -5.75
CA ALA A 51 1.92 12.23 -7.22
C ALA A 51 1.08 11.11 -7.85
N CYS A 52 0.99 9.95 -7.20
CA CYS A 52 0.15 8.84 -7.69
C CYS A 52 -1.34 9.15 -7.66
N LEU A 53 -1.81 10.01 -6.74
CA LEU A 53 -3.21 10.45 -6.67
C LEU A 53 -3.51 11.44 -7.80
N GLU A 54 -2.62 12.42 -8.00
CA GLU A 54 -2.82 13.48 -8.99
C GLU A 54 -2.62 13.01 -10.44
N ASP A 55 -1.74 12.04 -10.67
CA ASP A 55 -1.41 11.56 -12.03
C ASP A 55 -2.35 10.46 -12.52
N CYS A 56 -3.03 9.73 -11.62
CA CYS A 56 -3.89 8.62 -12.01
C CYS A 56 -5.22 9.13 -12.59
N PRO A 57 -5.51 8.89 -13.89
CA PRO A 57 -6.69 9.45 -14.55
C PRO A 57 -8.02 8.77 -14.17
N VAL A 58 -7.96 7.73 -13.34
CA VAL A 58 -9.11 6.88 -13.00
C VAL A 58 -9.24 6.67 -11.49
N ASP A 59 -8.53 7.45 -10.67
CA ASP A 59 -8.63 7.43 -9.21
C ASP A 59 -8.47 6.02 -8.61
N ALA A 60 -7.48 5.26 -9.08
CA ALA A 60 -7.26 3.88 -8.63
C ALA A 60 -6.70 3.76 -7.20
N ILE A 61 -6.22 4.87 -6.64
CA ILE A 61 -5.61 4.98 -5.33
C ILE A 61 -6.29 6.15 -4.62
N ASP A 62 -6.54 6.00 -3.32
CA ASP A 62 -7.10 7.05 -2.47
C ASP A 62 -6.34 7.10 -1.14
N VAL A 63 -6.51 8.20 -0.39
CA VAL A 63 -6.00 8.33 0.97
C VAL A 63 -6.81 7.45 1.90
N ASP A 64 -6.13 6.60 2.65
CA ASP A 64 -6.74 5.74 3.67
C ASP A 64 -7.28 6.59 4.84
N PRO A 65 -8.61 6.71 5.03
CA PRO A 65 -9.20 7.51 6.10
C PRO A 65 -8.95 6.90 7.49
N GLY A 66 -8.71 5.60 7.56
CA GLY A 66 -8.27 4.90 8.77
C GLY A 66 -6.89 5.34 9.25
N ARG A 67 -6.10 5.98 8.38
CA ARG A 67 -4.72 6.38 8.64
C ARG A 67 -4.47 7.90 8.69
N GLU A 68 -5.48 8.73 8.44
CA GLU A 68 -5.44 10.21 8.47
C GLU A 68 -5.09 10.82 9.86
N ARG A 69 -5.06 10.02 10.92
CA ARG A 69 -4.84 10.46 12.32
C ARG A 69 -3.46 10.10 12.89
N ARG A 70 -2.50 9.69 12.05
CA ARG A 70 -1.16 9.25 12.49
C ARG A 70 -0.04 10.27 12.20
N LEU A 71 -0.38 11.56 12.15
CA LEU A 71 0.55 12.70 12.16
C LEU A 71 0.38 13.51 13.46
#